data_AF-G0VAJ1-F1
#
_entry.id   AF-G0VAJ1-F1
#
_cell.length_a   1.000
_cell.length_b   1.000
_cell.length_c   1.000
_cell.angle_alpha   90.00
_cell.angle_beta   90.00
_cell.angle_gamma   90.00
#
_symmetry.space_group_name_H-M   'P 1'
#
loop_
_entity.id
_entity.type
_entity.pdbx_description
1 polymer ?
#
loop_
_entity_poly.entity_id
_entity_poly.type
_entity_poly.pdbx_seq_one_letter_code
_entity_poly.pdbx_strand_id
1 'polypeptide(L)'
;MVSHFSHLASHRTYVLRLYRHTLRNATKYSSSIYLQDRVKNTVKAATYHHRGDQSSWSVRKLLSNLRTLNILLYEGAVKDTLKLLSTFKKNSSRPSTETSKLLKKINQISLEHIKATREAPETIREMFILKRYVSKKQKQNKLPSNISKEYKLKLLLPLALHELSLIKFNRIASKIRKVPTTSITSTMAGRSRVWFVRSAVNKGKRQSKMLGSLIRYERKMNQKIIDGIHKCEMDADWALHEAIWENYLESNVILNYDTGKYLNAIRKNQNVNSHIHDWLSPLQKVVGDLNMRSLEKSKTFIDFKEKTLINGGLARYFEKRAMTMHSKRLERFQKMVKTDLPHVIPFVTNQTLSACLAKYHF
;
A
#
# COMPACT_ATOMS: atom_id res chain seq x y z
N MET A 1 -9.59 -15.60 -38.02
CA MET A 1 -9.37 -14.38 -37.21
C MET A 1 -8.30 -14.68 -36.17
N VAL A 2 -7.16 -13.98 -36.18
CA VAL A 2 -6.06 -14.20 -35.23
C VAL A 2 -6.46 -13.61 -33.87
N SER A 3 -6.56 -14.45 -32.83
CA SER A 3 -6.85 -13.98 -31.48
C SER A 3 -5.67 -13.19 -30.93
N HIS A 4 -5.96 -12.03 -30.33
CA HIS A 4 -4.91 -11.16 -29.79
C HIS A 4 -4.15 -11.85 -28.64
N PHE A 5 -2.82 -11.75 -28.60
CA PHE A 5 -1.95 -12.40 -27.58
C PHE A 5 -2.29 -12.04 -26.12
N SER A 6 -3.07 -10.99 -25.90
CA SER A 6 -3.60 -10.61 -24.58
C SER A 6 -4.65 -11.58 -24.04
N HIS A 7 -5.37 -12.29 -24.92
CA HIS A 7 -6.39 -13.25 -24.54
C HIS A 7 -5.81 -14.62 -24.16
N LEU A 8 -4.54 -14.88 -24.51
CA LEU A 8 -3.82 -16.09 -24.10
C LEU A 8 -3.27 -15.92 -22.68
N ALA A 9 -3.88 -16.63 -21.72
CA ALA A 9 -3.50 -16.56 -20.31
C ALA A 9 -2.03 -16.98 -20.05
N SER A 10 -1.54 -17.98 -20.75
CA SER A 10 -0.14 -18.44 -20.70
C SER A 10 0.84 -17.37 -21.16
N HIS A 11 0.54 -16.69 -22.27
CA HIS A 11 1.35 -15.57 -22.76
C HIS A 11 1.34 -14.41 -21.76
N ARG A 12 0.16 -14.00 -21.27
CA ARG A 12 0.03 -12.91 -20.29
C ARG A 12 0.84 -13.17 -19.02
N THR A 13 0.77 -14.38 -18.48
CA THR A 13 1.53 -14.77 -17.28
C THR A 13 3.03 -14.77 -17.57
N TYR A 14 3.45 -15.26 -18.74
CA TYR A 14 4.83 -15.24 -19.18
C TYR A 14 5.41 -13.82 -19.29
N VAL A 15 4.73 -12.90 -19.98
CA VAL A 15 5.17 -11.50 -20.12
C VAL A 15 5.26 -10.82 -18.76
N LEU A 16 4.27 -11.03 -17.88
CA LEU A 16 4.30 -10.46 -16.53
C LEU A 16 5.44 -11.00 -15.67
N ARG A 17 5.75 -12.30 -15.76
CA ARG A 17 6.90 -12.90 -15.08
C ARG A 17 8.21 -12.29 -15.59
N LEU A 18 8.38 -12.21 -16.91
CA LEU A 18 9.57 -11.64 -17.53
C LEU A 18 9.75 -10.16 -17.15
N TYR A 19 8.67 -9.36 -17.21
CA TYR A 19 8.66 -7.96 -16.79
C TYR A 19 9.06 -7.81 -15.33
N ARG A 20 8.43 -8.54 -14.40
CA ARG A 20 8.77 -8.49 -12.98
C ARG A 20 10.22 -8.90 -12.72
N HIS A 21 10.70 -9.91 -13.47
CA HIS A 21 12.08 -10.36 -13.39
C HIS A 21 13.07 -9.28 -13.84
N THR A 22 12.81 -8.58 -14.96
CA THR A 22 13.64 -7.45 -15.41
C THR A 22 13.74 -6.32 -14.39
N LEU A 23 12.62 -5.98 -13.74
CA LEU A 23 12.62 -4.92 -12.73
C LEU A 23 13.40 -5.31 -11.49
N ARG A 24 13.28 -6.57 -11.04
CA ARG A 24 14.05 -7.10 -9.90
C ARG A 24 15.53 -7.16 -10.21
N ASN A 25 15.90 -7.63 -11.41
CA ASN A 25 17.29 -7.72 -11.84
C ASN A 25 17.92 -6.34 -12.00
N ALA A 26 17.19 -5.35 -12.53
CA ALA A 26 17.66 -3.97 -12.57
C ALA A 26 18.01 -3.48 -11.16
N THR A 27 17.15 -3.70 -10.16
CA THR A 27 17.45 -3.27 -8.78
C THR A 27 18.54 -4.10 -8.09
N LYS A 28 18.71 -5.38 -8.44
CA LYS A 28 19.63 -6.30 -7.76
C LYS A 28 21.06 -6.24 -8.30
N TYR A 29 21.20 -6.17 -9.63
CA TYR A 29 22.50 -6.31 -10.30
C TYR A 29 23.05 -4.98 -10.86
N SER A 30 22.31 -3.88 -10.76
CA SER A 30 22.85 -2.56 -11.08
C SER A 30 22.89 -1.66 -9.84
N SER A 31 24.07 -1.13 -9.53
CA SER A 31 24.28 -0.17 -8.43
C SER A 31 23.91 1.27 -8.83
N SER A 32 23.95 1.58 -10.14
CA SER A 32 23.63 2.91 -10.67
C SER A 32 22.12 3.18 -10.67
N ILE A 33 21.68 4.13 -9.84
CA ILE A 33 20.29 4.62 -9.80
C ILE A 33 19.83 5.10 -11.18
N TYR A 34 20.71 5.76 -11.94
CA TYR A 34 20.41 6.22 -13.29
C TYR A 34 20.07 5.05 -14.24
N LEU A 35 20.86 3.97 -14.21
CA LEU A 35 20.61 2.79 -15.04
C LEU A 35 19.30 2.10 -14.64
N GLN A 36 19.05 1.97 -13.33
CA GLN A 36 17.81 1.40 -12.80
C GLN A 36 16.57 2.17 -13.30
N ASP A 37 16.58 3.49 -13.20
CA ASP A 37 15.46 4.33 -13.61
C ASP A 37 15.29 4.34 -15.13
N ARG A 38 16.40 4.34 -15.87
CA ARG A 38 16.38 4.25 -17.33
C ARG A 38 15.75 2.94 -17.78
N VAL A 39 16.17 1.80 -17.22
CA VAL A 39 15.58 0.47 -17.51
C VAL A 39 14.09 0.44 -17.16
N LYS A 40 13.71 0.92 -15.97
CA LYS A 40 12.29 0.95 -15.53
C LYS A 40 11.43 1.74 -16.52
N ASN A 41 11.87 2.93 -16.89
CA ASN A 41 11.09 3.83 -17.74
C ASN A 41 10.98 3.29 -19.17
N THR A 42 12.07 2.78 -19.74
CA THR A 42 12.06 2.23 -21.11
C THR A 42 11.25 0.95 -21.22
N VAL A 43 11.39 0.01 -20.26
CA VAL A 43 10.64 -1.25 -20.27
C VAL A 43 9.15 -0.97 -20.05
N LYS A 44 8.80 -0.05 -19.15
CA LYS A 44 7.41 0.37 -18.94
C LYS A 44 6.82 1.04 -20.19
N ALA A 45 7.56 1.92 -20.85
CA ALA A 45 7.11 2.56 -22.08
C ALA A 45 6.94 1.54 -23.23
N ALA A 46 7.93 0.67 -23.46
CA ALA A 46 7.88 -0.33 -24.53
C ALA A 46 6.73 -1.33 -24.32
N THR A 47 6.53 -1.83 -23.09
CA THR A 47 5.41 -2.75 -22.81
C THR A 47 4.04 -2.10 -22.91
N TYR A 48 3.94 -0.80 -22.61
CA TYR A 48 2.69 -0.05 -22.80
C TYR A 48 2.39 0.18 -24.29
N HIS A 49 3.38 0.63 -25.06
CA HIS A 49 3.22 0.90 -26.50
C HIS A 49 2.87 -0.35 -27.30
N HIS A 50 3.49 -1.49 -26.98
CA HIS A 50 3.29 -2.75 -27.71
C HIS A 50 2.23 -3.66 -27.07
N ARG A 51 1.37 -3.13 -26.20
CA ARG A 51 0.30 -3.89 -25.54
C ARG A 51 -0.74 -4.42 -26.54
N GLY A 52 -0.91 -3.73 -27.66
CA GLY A 52 -1.88 -4.01 -28.72
C GLY A 52 -1.29 -4.70 -29.97
N ASP A 53 -0.03 -5.16 -29.91
CA ASP A 53 0.64 -5.75 -31.07
C ASP A 53 0.02 -7.12 -31.41
N GLN A 54 -0.46 -7.25 -32.65
CA GLN A 54 -1.04 -8.50 -33.17
C GLN A 54 -0.02 -9.39 -33.90
N SER A 55 1.16 -8.86 -34.26
CA SER A 55 2.19 -9.60 -34.98
C SER A 55 2.95 -10.55 -34.04
N SER A 56 2.93 -11.85 -34.36
CA SER A 56 3.68 -12.87 -33.62
C SER A 56 5.19 -12.60 -33.62
N TRP A 57 5.70 -12.08 -34.75
CA TRP A 57 7.12 -11.78 -34.92
C TRP A 57 7.55 -10.56 -34.11
N SER A 58 6.73 -9.50 -34.06
CA SER A 58 7.04 -8.32 -33.24
C SER A 58 7.07 -8.67 -31.75
N VAL A 59 6.09 -9.44 -31.28
CA VAL A 59 6.00 -9.92 -29.90
C VAL A 59 7.20 -10.81 -29.55
N ARG A 60 7.55 -11.77 -30.42
CA ARG A 60 8.73 -12.65 -30.22
C ARG A 60 10.02 -11.84 -30.12
N LYS A 61 10.21 -10.84 -30.99
CA LYS A 61 11.38 -9.96 -30.97
C LYS A 61 11.46 -9.15 -29.68
N LEU A 62 10.33 -8.60 -29.20
CA LEU A 62 10.27 -7.85 -27.93
C LEU A 62 10.58 -8.73 -26.73
N LEU A 63 10.05 -9.96 -26.69
CA LEU A 63 10.34 -10.91 -25.62
C LEU A 63 11.80 -11.38 -25.64
N SER A 64 12.37 -11.60 -26.83
CA SER A 64 13.80 -11.88 -27.00
C SER A 64 14.64 -10.72 -26.48
N ASN A 65 14.32 -9.48 -26.84
CA ASN A 65 15.02 -8.28 -26.35
C ASN A 65 14.93 -8.11 -24.83
N LEU A 66 13.81 -8.48 -24.20
CA LEU A 66 13.69 -8.47 -22.74
C LEU A 66 14.49 -9.60 -22.06
N ARG A 67 14.64 -10.76 -22.72
CA ARG A 67 15.52 -11.84 -22.25
C ARG A 67 16.99 -11.44 -22.34
N THR A 68 17.42 -10.88 -23.47
CA THR A 68 18.80 -10.41 -23.65
C THR A 68 19.12 -9.27 -22.67
N LEU A 69 18.18 -8.34 -22.44
CA LEU A 69 18.32 -7.33 -21.38
C LEU A 69 18.55 -7.96 -20.00
N ASN A 70 17.82 -9.03 -19.64
CA ASN A 70 18.00 -9.72 -18.36
C ASN A 70 19.38 -10.37 -18.22
N ILE A 71 19.87 -10.97 -19.30
CA ILE A 71 21.20 -11.60 -19.35
C ILE A 71 22.27 -10.52 -19.16
N LEU A 72 22.20 -9.43 -19.93
CA LEU A 72 23.15 -8.32 -19.83
C LEU A 72 23.12 -7.62 -18.46
N LEU A 73 21.95 -7.56 -17.81
CA LEU A 73 21.84 -7.06 -16.43
C LEU A 73 22.46 -8.02 -15.42
N TYR A 74 22.38 -9.33 -15.64
CA TYR A 74 23.00 -10.34 -14.78
C TYR A 74 24.53 -10.34 -14.90
N GLU A 75 25.04 -10.23 -16.13
CA GLU A 75 26.48 -10.17 -16.45
C GLU A 75 27.13 -8.81 -16.12
N GLY A 76 26.34 -7.79 -15.76
CA GLY A 76 26.85 -6.45 -15.43
C GLY A 76 27.34 -5.64 -16.64
N ALA A 77 26.97 -6.01 -17.86
CA ALA A 77 27.41 -5.36 -19.11
C ALA A 77 26.72 -3.99 -19.34
N VAL A 78 27.15 -2.95 -18.62
CA VAL A 78 26.51 -1.62 -18.63
C VAL A 78 26.49 -0.96 -20.01
N LYS A 79 27.54 -1.11 -20.82
CA LYS A 79 27.60 -0.49 -22.17
C LYS A 79 26.57 -1.10 -23.12
N ASP A 80 26.43 -2.41 -23.11
CA ASP A 80 25.52 -3.11 -24.04
C ASP A 80 24.07 -3.04 -23.58
N THR A 81 23.81 -3.00 -22.26
CA THR A 81 22.48 -2.64 -21.75
C THR A 81 22.05 -1.25 -22.25
N LEU A 82 22.92 -0.24 -22.18
CA LEU A 82 22.59 1.11 -22.66
C LEU A 82 22.37 1.17 -24.17
N LYS A 83 23.15 0.43 -24.98
CA LYS A 83 22.93 0.30 -26.43
C LYS A 83 21.57 -0.31 -26.72
N LEU A 84 21.22 -1.42 -26.08
CA LEU A 84 19.93 -2.09 -26.27
C LEU A 84 18.77 -1.16 -25.89
N LEU A 85 18.87 -0.45 -24.76
CA LEU A 85 17.88 0.55 -24.32
C LEU A 85 17.75 1.74 -25.28
N SER A 86 18.83 2.13 -25.96
CA SER A 86 18.83 3.23 -26.92
C SER A 86 18.04 2.91 -28.20
N THR A 87 17.94 1.63 -28.57
CA THR A 87 17.18 1.20 -29.76
C THR A 87 15.68 1.50 -29.62
N PHE A 88 15.15 1.42 -28.40
CA PHE A 88 13.76 1.72 -28.07
C PHE A 88 13.45 3.23 -27.99
N LYS A 89 14.46 4.10 -28.06
CA LYS A 89 14.29 5.57 -28.05
C LYS A 89 14.12 6.16 -29.46
N LYS A 90 14.58 5.47 -30.51
CA LYS A 90 14.72 6.04 -31.87
C LYS A 90 13.40 6.32 -32.61
N ASN A 91 12.24 5.93 -32.08
CA ASN A 91 10.96 6.14 -32.77
C ASN A 91 10.21 7.44 -32.39
N SER A 92 10.76 8.31 -31.54
CA SER A 92 10.10 9.59 -31.19
C SER A 92 10.59 10.80 -32.02
N SER A 93 11.50 10.62 -32.97
CA SER A 93 11.97 11.70 -33.85
C SER A 93 11.53 11.44 -35.29
N ARG A 94 10.26 11.75 -35.59
CA ARG A 94 9.89 12.09 -36.98
C ARG A 94 10.65 13.37 -37.36
N PRO A 95 11.18 13.49 -38.59
CA PRO A 95 11.81 14.72 -39.05
C PRO A 95 10.78 15.85 -38.98
N SER A 96 11.16 16.96 -38.34
CA SER A 96 10.27 18.08 -38.06
C SER A 96 9.85 18.78 -39.36
N THR A 97 8.59 18.60 -39.78
CA THR A 97 7.94 19.53 -40.72
C THR A 97 7.83 20.91 -40.07
N GLU A 98 7.89 21.98 -40.87
CA GLU A 98 7.88 23.38 -40.40
C GLU A 98 6.69 23.73 -39.49
N THR A 99 5.56 23.06 -39.69
CA THR A 99 4.37 23.12 -38.82
C THR A 99 4.65 22.72 -37.37
N SER A 100 5.58 21.79 -37.14
CA SER A 100 6.01 21.40 -35.78
C SER A 100 6.93 22.44 -35.11
N LYS A 101 7.68 23.24 -35.90
CA LYS A 101 8.46 24.37 -35.39
C LYS A 101 7.56 25.53 -34.99
N LEU A 102 6.51 25.80 -35.78
CA LEU A 102 5.48 26.79 -35.45
C LEU A 102 4.66 26.38 -34.21
N LEU A 103 4.21 25.12 -34.12
CA LEU A 103 3.53 24.62 -32.92
C LEU A 103 4.44 24.64 -31.68
N LYS A 104 5.75 24.39 -31.82
CA LYS A 104 6.71 24.54 -30.72
C LYS A 104 6.90 25.99 -30.30
N LYS A 105 6.93 26.95 -31.24
CA LYS A 105 6.97 28.38 -30.93
C LYS A 105 5.69 28.85 -30.24
N ILE A 106 4.51 28.43 -30.73
CA ILE A 106 3.21 28.73 -30.08
C ILE A 106 3.15 28.11 -28.68
N ASN A 107 3.66 26.88 -28.52
CA ASN A 107 3.75 26.23 -27.21
C ASN A 107 4.83 26.85 -26.30
N GLN A 108 5.90 27.44 -26.85
CA GLN A 108 6.88 28.21 -26.07
C GLN A 108 6.27 29.53 -25.59
N ILE A 109 5.55 30.25 -26.46
CA ILE A 109 4.83 31.48 -26.09
C ILE A 109 3.76 31.19 -25.04
N SER A 110 3.05 30.06 -25.14
CA SER A 110 2.08 29.64 -24.12
C SER A 110 2.76 29.21 -22.82
N LEU A 111 3.89 28.51 -22.88
CA LEU A 111 4.68 28.14 -21.69
C LEU A 111 5.35 29.35 -21.01
N GLU A 112 5.74 30.38 -21.77
CA GLU A 112 6.27 31.65 -21.25
C GLU A 112 5.17 32.47 -20.59
N HIS A 113 3.96 32.49 -21.18
CA HIS A 113 2.77 33.05 -20.52
C HIS A 113 2.39 32.27 -19.24
N ILE A 114 2.44 30.93 -19.25
CA ILE A 114 2.16 30.08 -18.07
C ILE A 114 3.24 30.24 -16.98
N LYS A 115 4.50 30.49 -17.36
CA LYS A 115 5.57 30.79 -16.40
C LYS A 115 5.44 32.20 -15.81
N ALA A 116 4.97 33.18 -16.59
CA ALA A 116 4.67 34.53 -16.14
C ALA A 116 3.38 34.60 -15.28
N THR A 117 2.42 33.70 -15.54
CA THR A 117 1.20 33.51 -14.73
C THR A 117 1.34 32.32 -13.80
N ARG A 118 2.44 32.22 -13.04
CA ARG A 118 2.45 31.40 -11.83
C ARG A 118 1.57 32.08 -10.78
N GLU A 119 0.26 31.94 -10.95
CA GLU A 119 -0.73 32.27 -9.92
C GLU A 119 -0.31 31.58 -8.62
N ALA A 120 -0.43 32.30 -7.50
CA ALA A 120 -0.10 31.74 -6.20
C ALA A 120 -0.91 30.45 -5.97
N PRO A 121 -0.34 29.40 -5.35
CA PRO A 121 -1.06 28.15 -5.11
C PRO A 121 -2.36 28.33 -4.31
N GLU A 122 -2.47 29.42 -3.55
CA GLU A 122 -3.66 29.81 -2.80
C GLU A 122 -4.80 30.30 -3.72
N THR A 123 -4.51 31.15 -4.70
CA THR A 123 -5.52 31.68 -5.64
C THR A 123 -6.09 30.57 -6.51
N ILE A 124 -5.25 29.62 -6.95
CA ILE A 124 -5.69 28.43 -7.69
C ILE A 124 -6.67 27.58 -6.86
N ARG A 125 -6.37 27.41 -5.57
CA ARG A 125 -7.22 26.66 -4.64
C ARG A 125 -8.56 27.35 -4.41
N GLU A 126 -8.54 28.68 -4.25
CA GLU A 126 -9.74 29.51 -4.10
C GLU A 126 -10.64 29.45 -5.33
N MET A 127 -10.06 29.56 -6.53
CA MET A 127 -10.81 29.42 -7.78
C MET A 127 -11.45 28.03 -7.92
N PHE A 128 -10.77 26.98 -7.48
CA PHE A 128 -11.34 25.63 -7.47
C PHE A 128 -12.51 25.50 -6.49
N ILE A 129 -12.39 26.07 -5.29
CA ILE A 129 -13.46 26.10 -4.28
C ILE A 129 -14.68 26.86 -4.81
N LEU A 130 -14.44 28.03 -5.42
CA LEU A 130 -15.46 28.86 -6.04
C LEU A 130 -16.18 28.12 -7.16
N LYS A 131 -15.45 27.50 -8.09
CA LYS A 131 -16.04 26.72 -9.19
C LYS A 131 -16.93 25.59 -8.67
N ARG A 132 -16.48 24.87 -7.63
CA ARG A 132 -17.25 23.80 -6.99
C ARG A 132 -18.52 24.33 -6.34
N TYR A 133 -18.42 25.47 -5.64
CA TYR A 133 -19.56 26.13 -5.01
C TYR A 133 -20.61 26.57 -6.03
N VAL A 134 -20.18 27.29 -7.08
CA VAL A 134 -21.05 27.74 -8.17
C VAL A 134 -21.75 26.56 -8.83
N SER A 135 -20.99 25.52 -9.19
CA SER A 135 -21.55 24.30 -9.81
C SER A 135 -22.61 23.64 -8.91
N LYS A 136 -22.38 23.60 -7.59
CA LYS A 136 -23.33 23.02 -6.63
C LYS A 136 -24.62 23.85 -6.54
N LYS A 137 -24.52 25.18 -6.50
CA LYS A 137 -25.69 26.08 -6.40
C LYS A 137 -26.47 26.17 -7.72
N GLN A 138 -25.79 26.14 -8.86
CA GLN A 138 -26.43 26.07 -10.19
C GLN A 138 -27.21 24.76 -10.37
N LYS A 139 -26.67 23.61 -9.94
CA LYS A 139 -27.41 22.34 -9.92
C LYS A 139 -28.65 22.36 -9.03
N GLN A 140 -28.68 23.24 -8.03
CA GLN A 140 -29.82 23.43 -7.13
C GLN A 140 -30.76 24.55 -7.61
N ASN A 141 -30.55 25.09 -8.82
CA ASN A 141 -31.28 26.24 -9.38
C ASN A 141 -31.27 27.49 -8.48
N LYS A 142 -30.22 27.66 -7.65
CA LYS A 142 -30.06 28.82 -6.76
C LYS A 142 -29.17 29.93 -7.32
N LEU A 143 -28.53 29.69 -8.47
CA LEU A 143 -27.69 30.65 -9.17
C LEU A 143 -27.93 30.54 -10.68
N PRO A 144 -27.88 31.66 -11.42
CA PRO A 144 -28.00 31.64 -12.88
C PRO A 144 -26.78 30.95 -13.53
N SER A 145 -26.99 30.45 -14.75
CA SER A 145 -25.96 29.74 -15.53
C SER A 145 -24.78 30.66 -15.90
N ASN A 146 -25.07 31.91 -16.22
CA ASN A 146 -24.07 32.92 -16.54
C ASN A 146 -23.95 33.95 -15.41
N ILE A 147 -22.73 34.14 -14.91
CA ILE A 147 -22.42 35.05 -13.80
C ILE A 147 -21.12 35.78 -14.17
N SER A 148 -21.11 37.11 -14.03
CA SER A 148 -19.94 37.95 -14.32
C SER A 148 -18.74 37.57 -13.44
N LYS A 149 -17.52 37.76 -13.96
CA LYS A 149 -16.28 37.43 -13.24
C LYS A 149 -16.12 38.26 -11.96
N GLU A 150 -16.50 39.53 -11.99
CA GLU A 150 -16.42 40.42 -10.82
C GLU A 150 -17.35 39.97 -9.69
N TYR A 151 -18.59 39.57 -10.02
CA TYR A 151 -19.53 39.05 -9.03
C TYR A 151 -19.05 37.73 -8.42
N LYS A 152 -18.44 36.86 -9.24
CA LYS A 152 -17.82 35.62 -8.78
C LYS A 152 -16.73 35.87 -7.74
N LEU A 153 -15.88 36.87 -7.95
CA LEU A 153 -14.76 37.17 -7.07
C LEU A 153 -15.16 37.96 -5.82
N LYS A 154 -15.98 39.02 -5.96
CA LYS A 154 -16.32 39.91 -4.84
C LYS A 154 -17.39 39.32 -3.90
N LEU A 155 -18.37 38.59 -4.43
CA LEU A 155 -19.51 38.11 -3.64
C LEU A 155 -19.51 36.60 -3.43
N LEU A 156 -19.31 35.82 -4.49
CA LEU A 156 -19.43 34.36 -4.39
C LEU A 156 -18.21 33.69 -3.75
N LEU A 157 -17.01 34.22 -3.94
CA LEU A 157 -15.79 33.65 -3.36
C LEU A 157 -15.79 33.72 -1.82
N PRO A 158 -16.05 34.88 -1.18
CA PRO A 158 -16.16 34.94 0.28
C PRO A 158 -17.21 33.98 0.85
N LEU A 159 -18.36 33.86 0.19
CA LEU A 159 -19.42 32.91 0.58
C LEU A 159 -19.01 31.45 0.39
N ALA A 160 -18.28 31.12 -0.67
CA ALA A 160 -17.77 29.79 -0.93
C ALA A 160 -16.74 29.36 0.12
N LEU A 161 -15.84 30.26 0.49
CA LEU A 161 -14.86 30.06 1.57
C LEU A 161 -15.57 29.91 2.92
N HIS A 162 -16.60 30.72 3.17
CA HIS A 162 -17.42 30.61 4.38
C HIS A 162 -18.12 29.25 4.47
N GLU A 163 -18.83 28.78 3.42
CA GLU A 163 -19.50 27.46 3.44
C GLU A 163 -18.50 26.31 3.69
N LEU A 164 -17.30 26.38 3.10
CA LEU A 164 -16.24 25.40 3.35
C LEU A 164 -15.79 25.42 4.81
N SER A 165 -15.52 26.61 5.35
CA SER A 165 -15.13 26.77 6.75
C SER A 165 -16.24 26.35 7.72
N LEU A 166 -17.51 26.51 7.36
CA LEU A 166 -18.67 26.05 8.13
C LEU A 166 -18.72 24.52 8.17
N ILE A 167 -18.48 23.85 7.04
CA ILE A 167 -18.33 22.38 7.01
C ILE A 167 -17.18 21.92 7.92
N LYS A 168 -16.05 22.64 7.92
CA LYS A 168 -14.92 22.36 8.82
C LYS A 168 -15.34 22.58 10.29
N PHE A 169 -16.01 23.68 10.60
CA PHE A 169 -16.52 24.00 11.93
C PHE A 169 -17.48 22.92 12.45
N ASN A 170 -18.46 22.49 11.66
CA ASN A 170 -19.40 21.42 12.03
C ASN A 170 -18.68 20.09 12.32
N ARG A 171 -17.63 19.77 11.57
CA ARG A 171 -16.78 18.60 11.84
C ARG A 171 -16.01 18.74 13.15
N ILE A 172 -15.58 19.94 13.51
CA ILE A 172 -14.92 20.21 14.79
C ILE A 172 -15.92 20.10 15.92
N ALA A 173 -17.08 20.76 15.81
CA ALA A 173 -18.16 20.71 16.80
C ALA A 173 -18.61 19.27 17.08
N SER A 174 -18.87 18.48 16.04
CA SER A 174 -19.24 17.06 16.20
C SER A 174 -18.14 16.21 16.84
N LYS A 175 -16.86 16.51 16.60
CA LYS A 175 -15.73 15.84 17.29
C LYS A 175 -15.57 16.27 18.74
N ILE A 176 -15.94 17.49 19.09
CA ILE A 176 -15.89 17.99 20.47
C ILE A 176 -17.09 17.51 21.28
N ARG A 177 -18.25 17.29 20.65
CA ARG A 177 -19.39 16.64 21.32
C ARG A 177 -19.12 15.20 21.74
N LYS A 178 -18.22 14.50 21.03
CA LYS A 178 -17.87 13.11 21.32
C LYS A 178 -16.62 13.04 22.19
N VAL A 179 -16.77 12.50 23.40
CA VAL A 179 -15.64 12.21 24.30
C VAL A 179 -14.74 11.15 23.64
N PRO A 180 -13.41 11.33 23.62
CA PRO A 180 -12.51 10.36 23.02
C PRO A 180 -12.47 9.08 23.85
N THR A 181 -12.79 7.95 23.22
CA THR A 181 -12.68 6.64 23.86
C THR A 181 -11.27 6.06 23.68
N THR A 182 -10.83 5.33 24.70
CA THR A 182 -9.61 4.54 24.66
C THR A 182 -9.96 3.07 24.76
N SER A 183 -9.51 2.29 23.79
CA SER A 183 -9.79 0.86 23.74
C SER A 183 -8.51 0.07 23.51
N ILE A 184 -8.46 -1.12 24.11
CA ILE A 184 -7.44 -2.10 23.81
C ILE A 184 -7.87 -2.82 22.55
N THR A 185 -7.09 -2.68 21.49
CA THR A 185 -7.34 -3.34 20.20
C THR A 185 -6.29 -4.39 19.95
N SER A 186 -6.59 -5.36 19.08
CA SER A 186 -5.61 -6.34 18.64
C SER A 186 -5.51 -6.41 17.12
N THR A 187 -4.37 -6.89 16.67
CA THR A 187 -4.14 -7.30 15.29
C THR A 187 -3.63 -8.72 15.27
N MET A 188 -4.21 -9.55 14.41
CA MET A 188 -3.73 -10.91 14.20
C MET A 188 -2.36 -10.90 13.49
N ALA A 189 -1.48 -11.76 14.00
CA ALA A 189 -0.19 -12.12 13.42
C ALA A 189 -0.09 -13.65 13.40
N GLY A 190 -0.84 -14.32 12.53
CA GLY A 190 -0.95 -15.78 12.54
C GLY A 190 -1.79 -16.27 13.73
N ARG A 191 -1.24 -17.22 14.51
CA ARG A 191 -1.89 -17.78 15.69
C ARG A 191 -1.90 -16.80 16.88
N SER A 192 -0.95 -15.87 16.94
CA SER A 192 -0.86 -14.88 18.00
C SER A 192 -1.65 -13.60 17.68
N ARG A 193 -2.15 -12.95 18.74
CA ARG A 193 -2.81 -11.63 18.67
C ARG A 193 -1.94 -10.60 19.37
N VAL A 194 -1.45 -9.62 18.62
CA VAL A 194 -0.70 -8.50 19.19
C VAL A 194 -1.69 -7.47 19.72
N TRP A 195 -1.69 -7.25 21.03
CA TRP A 195 -2.58 -6.30 21.71
C TRP A 195 -1.90 -4.92 21.88
N PHE A 196 -2.66 -3.85 21.70
CA PHE A 196 -2.17 -2.49 21.89
C PHE A 196 -3.32 -1.50 22.14
N VAL A 197 -3.02 -0.40 22.83
CA VAL A 197 -4.00 0.66 23.11
C VAL A 197 -4.18 1.55 21.88
N ARG A 198 -5.43 1.78 21.48
CA ARG A 198 -5.81 2.88 20.57
C ARG A 198 -6.51 3.97 21.35
N SER A 199 -6.04 5.19 21.16
CA SER A 199 -6.62 6.40 21.75
C SER A 199 -6.55 7.56 20.76
N ALA A 200 -7.24 8.66 21.07
CA ALA A 200 -7.12 9.89 20.28
C ALA A 200 -5.68 10.45 20.26
N VAL A 201 -4.89 10.16 21.30
CA VAL A 201 -3.47 10.54 21.41
C VAL A 201 -2.59 9.57 20.60
N ASN A 202 -2.89 8.28 20.66
CA ASN A 202 -2.10 7.19 20.08
C ASN A 202 -2.77 6.59 18.83
N LYS A 203 -2.77 7.35 17.72
CA LYS A 203 -3.35 6.92 16.43
C LYS A 203 -2.60 7.47 15.22
N GLY A 204 -2.53 6.68 14.14
CA GLY A 204 -1.99 7.11 12.85
C GLY A 204 -0.50 7.47 12.96
N LYS A 205 -0.14 8.70 12.55
CA LYS A 205 1.27 9.18 12.62
C LYS A 205 1.82 9.26 14.04
N ARG A 206 0.96 9.37 15.05
CA ARG A 206 1.35 9.43 16.48
C ARG A 206 1.50 8.06 17.13
N GLN A 207 1.11 7.00 16.42
CA GLN A 207 1.32 5.64 16.89
C GLN A 207 2.80 5.27 16.79
N SER A 208 3.30 4.55 17.80
CA SER A 208 4.70 4.13 17.81
C SER A 208 5.04 3.35 16.54
N LYS A 209 6.11 3.77 15.83
CA LYS A 209 6.65 3.05 14.66
C LYS A 209 7.11 1.65 15.04
N MET A 210 7.56 1.47 16.27
CA MET A 210 8.02 0.20 16.83
C MET A 210 6.90 -0.85 16.88
N LEU A 211 5.67 -0.44 17.20
CA LEU A 211 4.52 -1.33 17.16
C LEU A 211 4.24 -1.82 15.72
N GLY A 212 4.38 -0.93 14.73
CA GLY A 212 4.22 -1.29 13.33
C GLY A 212 5.31 -2.25 12.83
N SER A 213 6.57 -2.07 13.25
CA SER A 213 7.65 -3.01 12.94
C SER A 213 7.45 -4.36 13.65
N LEU A 214 7.04 -4.35 14.92
CA LEU A 214 6.73 -5.55 15.69
C LEU A 214 5.66 -6.40 15.00
N ILE A 215 4.51 -5.80 14.64
CA ILE A 215 3.42 -6.52 13.96
C ILE A 215 3.88 -7.13 12.63
N ARG A 216 4.68 -6.40 11.84
CA ARG A 216 5.22 -6.93 10.57
C ARG A 216 6.21 -8.06 10.79
N TYR A 217 7.09 -7.91 11.77
CA TYR A 217 8.05 -8.93 12.15
C TYR A 217 7.34 -10.22 12.59
N GLU A 218 6.36 -10.10 13.49
CA GLU A 218 5.57 -11.24 13.97
C GLU A 218 4.80 -11.92 12.86
N ARG A 219 4.20 -11.16 11.93
CA ARG A 219 3.55 -11.75 10.74
C ARG A 219 4.53 -12.53 9.88
N LYS A 220 5.72 -11.99 9.65
CA LYS A 220 6.77 -12.66 8.87
C LYS A 220 7.24 -13.94 9.58
N MET A 221 7.41 -13.92 10.89
CA MET A 221 7.83 -15.09 11.65
C MET A 221 6.76 -16.17 11.69
N ASN A 222 5.49 -15.81 11.89
CA ASN A 222 4.39 -16.77 11.80
C ASN A 222 4.24 -17.35 10.39
N GLN A 223 4.45 -16.54 9.34
CA GLN A 223 4.45 -17.07 7.98
C GLN A 223 5.57 -18.10 7.78
N LYS A 224 6.79 -17.84 8.29
CA LYS A 224 7.87 -18.84 8.25
C LYS A 224 7.53 -20.14 8.97
N ILE A 225 6.79 -20.06 10.08
CA ILE A 225 6.32 -21.25 10.81
C ILE A 225 5.33 -22.04 9.94
N ILE A 226 4.36 -21.36 9.34
CA ILE A 226 3.38 -21.99 8.44
C ILE A 226 4.06 -22.62 7.22
N ASP A 227 4.98 -21.88 6.58
CA ASP A 227 5.75 -22.36 5.44
C ASP A 227 6.62 -23.58 5.85
N GLY A 228 7.18 -23.57 7.06
CA GLY A 228 7.94 -24.68 7.61
C GLY A 228 7.10 -25.93 7.84
N ILE A 229 5.90 -25.78 8.43
CA ILE A 229 4.96 -26.89 8.62
C ILE A 229 4.53 -27.46 7.27
N HIS A 230 4.15 -26.62 6.32
CA HIS A 230 3.77 -27.05 4.97
C HIS A 230 4.93 -27.77 4.27
N LYS A 231 6.17 -27.32 4.46
CA LYS A 231 7.33 -28.02 3.93
C LYS A 231 7.50 -29.41 4.56
N CYS A 232 7.35 -29.52 5.88
CA CYS A 232 7.37 -30.82 6.56
C CYS A 232 6.25 -31.74 6.10
N GLU A 233 5.06 -31.21 5.78
CA GLU A 233 3.95 -32.00 5.22
C GLU A 233 4.28 -32.53 3.81
N MET A 234 4.90 -31.71 2.95
CA MET A 234 5.37 -32.17 1.63
C MET A 234 6.49 -33.20 1.73
N ASP A 235 7.46 -32.97 2.63
CA ASP A 235 8.58 -33.88 2.84
C ASP A 235 8.09 -35.20 3.50
N ALA A 236 6.97 -35.18 4.23
CA ALA A 236 6.37 -36.37 4.84
C ALA A 236 5.81 -37.35 3.81
N ASP A 237 5.22 -36.87 2.71
CA ASP A 237 4.75 -37.74 1.63
C ASP A 237 5.93 -38.49 0.98
N TRP A 238 7.04 -37.78 0.74
CA TRP A 238 8.26 -38.40 0.21
C TRP A 238 8.87 -39.40 1.20
N ALA A 239 9.01 -39.00 2.48
CA ALA A 239 9.54 -39.87 3.53
C ALA A 239 8.66 -41.12 3.74
N LEU A 240 7.34 -41.03 3.56
CA LEU A 240 6.46 -42.18 3.60
C LEU A 240 6.76 -43.15 2.44
N HIS A 241 6.94 -42.65 1.23
CA HIS A 241 7.28 -43.49 0.09
C HIS A 241 8.61 -44.19 0.29
N GLU A 242 9.66 -43.47 0.72
CA GLU A 242 10.97 -44.07 1.02
C GLU A 242 10.86 -45.15 2.10
N ALA A 243 10.07 -44.91 3.17
CA ALA A 243 9.85 -45.91 4.21
C ALA A 243 9.10 -47.17 3.71
N ILE A 244 8.15 -47.02 2.79
CA ILE A 244 7.47 -48.16 2.14
C ILE A 244 8.48 -48.94 1.27
N TRP A 245 9.35 -48.24 0.56
CA TRP A 245 10.40 -48.83 -0.26
C TRP A 245 11.42 -49.61 0.58
N GLU A 246 11.92 -49.05 1.67
CA GLU A 246 12.83 -49.75 2.59
C GLU A 246 12.17 -50.99 3.19
N ASN A 247 10.94 -50.87 3.68
CA ASN A 247 10.23 -52.02 4.20
C ASN A 247 10.01 -53.10 3.12
N TYR A 248 9.74 -52.71 1.87
CA TYR A 248 9.62 -53.66 0.77
C TYR A 248 10.93 -54.40 0.49
N LEU A 249 12.07 -53.70 0.51
CA LEU A 249 13.39 -54.32 0.32
C LEU A 249 13.71 -55.35 1.40
N GLU A 250 13.29 -55.11 2.65
CA GLU A 250 13.56 -56.03 3.77
C GLU A 250 12.54 -57.16 3.90
N SER A 251 11.26 -56.89 3.63
CA SER A 251 10.16 -57.83 3.90
C SER A 251 9.51 -58.45 2.66
N ASN A 252 9.84 -57.97 1.45
CA ASN A 252 9.18 -58.30 0.17
C ASN A 252 7.65 -58.03 0.13
N VAL A 253 7.11 -57.27 1.09
CA VAL A 253 5.69 -56.91 1.17
C VAL A 253 5.49 -55.44 0.86
N ILE A 254 4.64 -55.15 -0.14
CA ILE A 254 4.24 -53.77 -0.45
C ILE A 254 3.10 -53.37 0.49
N LEU A 255 3.38 -52.37 1.30
CA LEU A 255 2.40 -51.80 2.22
C LEU A 255 1.51 -50.81 1.47
N ASN A 256 0.19 -50.99 1.55
CA ASN A 256 -0.78 -50.10 0.92
C ASN A 256 -1.28 -49.08 1.95
N TYR A 257 -0.73 -47.86 1.92
CA TYR A 257 -1.05 -46.82 2.92
C TYR A 257 -1.47 -45.48 2.32
N ASP A 258 -2.37 -44.82 3.05
CA ASP A 258 -2.92 -43.50 2.76
C ASP A 258 -2.31 -42.46 3.71
N THR A 259 -1.63 -41.45 3.16
CA THR A 259 -0.85 -40.42 3.88
C THR A 259 -1.69 -39.70 4.94
N GLY A 260 -2.95 -39.39 4.65
CA GLY A 260 -3.84 -38.65 5.54
C GLY A 260 -4.32 -39.44 6.76
N LYS A 261 -4.48 -40.76 6.64
CA LYS A 261 -4.85 -41.63 7.77
C LYS A 261 -3.66 -41.88 8.70
N TYR A 262 -2.44 -41.90 8.15
CA TYR A 262 -1.22 -42.21 8.86
C TYR A 262 -0.69 -41.04 9.72
N LEU A 263 -0.73 -39.81 9.21
CA LEU A 263 -0.44 -38.61 10.01
C LEU A 263 -1.35 -38.50 11.25
N ASN A 264 -2.59 -39.02 11.16
CA ASN A 264 -3.52 -39.08 12.28
C ASN A 264 -3.28 -40.28 13.22
N ALA A 265 -2.74 -41.39 12.74
CA ALA A 265 -2.39 -42.57 13.54
C ALA A 265 -1.13 -42.32 14.40
N ILE A 266 -0.12 -41.65 13.84
CA ILE A 266 1.07 -41.29 14.62
C ILE A 266 0.75 -40.22 15.68
N ARG A 267 -0.14 -39.26 15.36
CA ARG A 267 -0.68 -38.32 16.38
C ARG A 267 -1.36 -39.02 17.56
N LYS A 268 -1.76 -40.29 17.42
CA LYS A 268 -2.45 -41.10 18.42
C LYS A 268 -1.57 -42.21 19.03
N ASN A 269 -0.26 -42.25 18.73
CA ASN A 269 0.67 -43.28 19.24
C ASN A 269 0.17 -44.71 19.04
N GLN A 270 -0.40 -45.03 17.88
CA GLN A 270 -0.71 -46.43 17.53
C GLN A 270 0.57 -47.15 17.10
N ASN A 271 0.67 -48.46 17.34
CA ASN A 271 1.80 -49.26 16.88
C ASN A 271 1.87 -49.20 15.35
N VAL A 272 2.92 -48.58 14.86
CA VAL A 272 3.22 -48.52 13.44
C VAL A 272 4.57 -49.13 13.15
N ASN A 273 4.76 -49.56 11.90
CA ASN A 273 5.98 -50.21 11.45
C ASN A 273 7.20 -49.32 11.78
N SER A 274 8.27 -49.93 12.32
CA SER A 274 9.49 -49.27 12.80
C SER A 274 10.12 -48.38 11.73
N HIS A 275 10.22 -48.86 10.48
CA HIS A 275 10.84 -48.10 9.38
C HIS A 275 10.10 -46.80 9.10
N ILE A 276 8.77 -46.85 9.08
CA ILE A 276 7.96 -45.66 8.81
C ILE A 276 8.00 -44.68 9.99
N HIS A 277 8.07 -45.20 11.22
CA HIS A 277 8.27 -44.35 12.39
C HIS A 277 9.62 -43.60 12.32
N ASP A 278 10.69 -44.27 11.91
CA ASP A 278 12.03 -43.70 11.88
C ASP A 278 12.17 -42.57 10.85
N TRP A 279 11.57 -42.73 9.67
CA TRP A 279 11.54 -41.69 8.63
C TRP A 279 10.69 -40.47 9.01
N LEU A 280 9.57 -40.67 9.71
CA LEU A 280 8.61 -39.60 10.00
C LEU A 280 8.82 -38.92 11.37
N SER A 281 9.45 -39.60 12.34
CA SER A 281 9.69 -39.03 13.68
C SER A 281 10.45 -37.70 13.69
N PRO A 282 11.46 -37.46 12.82
CA PRO A 282 12.17 -36.19 12.79
C PRO A 282 11.27 -35.04 12.32
N LEU A 283 10.44 -35.29 11.30
CA LEU A 283 9.48 -34.30 10.78
C LEU A 283 8.45 -33.92 11.84
N GLN A 284 7.98 -34.90 12.62
CA GLN A 284 7.04 -34.66 13.70
C GLN A 284 7.62 -33.83 14.84
N LYS A 285 8.87 -34.12 15.24
CA LYS A 285 9.57 -33.31 16.24
C LYS A 285 9.67 -31.85 15.78
N VAL A 286 10.05 -31.62 14.52
CA VAL A 286 10.13 -30.26 13.95
C VAL A 286 8.76 -29.56 13.95
N VAL A 287 7.70 -30.24 13.51
CA VAL A 287 6.33 -29.68 13.54
C VAL A 287 5.87 -29.40 14.98
N GLY A 288 6.21 -30.28 15.93
CA GLY A 288 5.95 -30.10 17.35
C GLY A 288 6.63 -28.83 17.90
N ASP A 289 7.93 -28.68 17.65
CA ASP A 289 8.71 -27.51 18.08
C ASP A 289 8.18 -26.21 17.49
N LEU A 290 7.82 -26.21 16.20
CA LEU A 290 7.25 -25.05 15.52
C LEU A 290 5.90 -24.64 16.14
N ASN A 291 5.05 -25.61 16.48
CA ASN A 291 3.79 -25.36 17.17
C ASN A 291 3.99 -24.84 18.59
N MET A 292 4.92 -25.43 19.34
CA MET A 292 5.26 -24.99 20.71
C MET A 292 5.76 -23.55 20.73
N ARG A 293 6.68 -23.18 19.83
CA ARG A 293 7.15 -21.78 19.67
C ARG A 293 5.99 -20.82 19.39
N SER A 294 5.03 -21.23 18.55
CA SER A 294 3.84 -20.42 18.25
C SER A 294 2.96 -20.21 19.48
N LEU A 295 2.76 -21.27 20.29
CA LEU A 295 1.99 -21.23 21.53
C LEU A 295 2.64 -20.35 22.60
N GLU A 296 3.94 -20.50 22.82
CA GLU A 296 4.72 -19.67 23.75
C GLU A 296 4.60 -18.19 23.37
N LYS A 297 4.80 -17.85 22.09
CA LYS A 297 4.63 -16.48 21.62
C LYS A 297 3.21 -15.96 21.85
N SER A 298 2.19 -16.78 21.61
CA SER A 298 0.81 -16.39 21.93
C SER A 298 0.63 -16.08 23.42
N LYS A 299 1.19 -16.91 24.31
CA LYS A 299 1.16 -16.66 25.77
C LYS A 299 1.86 -15.36 26.13
N THR A 300 3.04 -15.06 25.56
CA THR A 300 3.74 -13.79 25.84
C THR A 300 2.92 -12.55 25.49
N PHE A 301 2.11 -12.57 24.42
CA PHE A 301 1.24 -11.45 24.07
C PHE A 301 0.00 -11.34 24.95
N ILE A 302 -0.49 -12.45 25.49
CA ILE A 302 -1.58 -12.47 26.48
C ILE A 302 -1.05 -11.88 27.79
N ASP A 303 0.11 -12.34 28.26
CA ASP A 303 0.76 -11.80 29.46
C ASP A 303 1.04 -10.32 29.32
N PHE A 304 1.52 -9.87 28.15
CA PHE A 304 1.71 -8.45 27.88
C PHE A 304 0.40 -7.67 28.01
N LYS A 305 -0.71 -8.19 27.46
CA LYS A 305 -2.02 -7.54 27.57
C LYS A 305 -2.45 -7.38 29.03
N GLU A 306 -2.37 -8.45 29.81
CA GLU A 306 -2.84 -8.46 31.20
C GLU A 306 -1.93 -7.65 32.10
N LYS A 307 -0.62 -7.93 32.08
CA LYS A 307 0.35 -7.33 32.99
C LYS A 307 0.65 -5.88 32.64
N THR A 308 0.78 -5.51 31.36
CA THR A 308 1.23 -4.16 30.98
C THR A 308 0.09 -3.24 30.53
N LEU A 309 -0.84 -3.72 29.69
CA LEU A 309 -1.89 -2.87 29.13
C LEU A 309 -3.02 -2.62 30.14
N ILE A 310 -3.46 -3.67 30.84
CA ILE A 310 -4.55 -3.62 31.82
C ILE A 310 -3.99 -3.27 33.20
N ASN A 311 -3.24 -4.19 33.82
CA ASN A 311 -2.80 -4.06 35.21
C ASN A 311 -1.72 -2.99 35.38
N GLY A 312 -0.78 -2.91 34.44
CA GLY A 312 0.26 -1.87 34.38
C GLY A 312 -0.25 -0.47 34.04
N GLY A 313 -1.56 -0.30 33.84
CA GLY A 313 -2.20 1.02 33.75
C GLY A 313 -1.93 1.81 32.48
N LEU A 314 -1.26 1.25 31.45
CA LEU A 314 -1.02 1.94 30.18
C LEU A 314 -2.33 2.36 29.49
N ALA A 315 -3.37 1.54 29.54
CA ALA A 315 -4.69 1.90 29.01
C ALA A 315 -5.27 3.13 29.73
N ARG A 316 -5.25 3.13 31.07
CA ARG A 316 -5.71 4.24 31.92
C ARG A 316 -4.87 5.51 31.72
N TYR A 317 -3.56 5.37 31.50
CA TYR A 317 -2.67 6.48 31.18
C TYR A 317 -3.11 7.19 29.89
N PHE A 318 -3.34 6.43 28.81
CA PHE A 318 -3.79 7.01 27.55
C PHE A 318 -5.21 7.57 27.63
N GLU A 319 -6.07 7.01 28.48
CA GLU A 319 -7.41 7.53 28.77
C GLU A 319 -7.33 8.91 29.41
N LYS A 320 -6.61 9.05 30.53
CA LYS A 320 -6.38 10.34 31.20
C LYS A 320 -5.79 11.38 30.24
N ARG A 321 -4.81 10.97 29.41
CA ARG A 321 -4.17 11.87 28.43
C ARG A 321 -5.11 12.26 27.29
N ALA A 322 -6.03 11.38 26.89
CA ALA A 322 -7.04 11.70 25.88
C ALA A 322 -8.10 12.67 26.45
N MET A 323 -8.54 12.45 27.70
CA MET A 323 -9.49 13.32 28.39
C MET A 323 -8.93 14.73 28.60
N THR A 324 -7.70 14.86 29.08
CA THR A 324 -7.02 16.16 29.23
C THR A 324 -6.81 16.90 27.90
N MET A 325 -6.53 16.17 26.80
CA MET A 325 -6.49 16.80 25.47
C MET A 325 -7.88 17.32 25.06
N HIS A 326 -8.93 16.55 25.38
CA HIS A 326 -10.30 16.90 25.05
C HIS A 326 -10.79 18.11 25.84
N SER A 327 -10.56 18.18 27.15
CA SER A 327 -10.95 19.31 27.99
C SER A 327 -10.31 20.61 27.49
N LYS A 328 -8.99 20.63 27.26
CA LYS A 328 -8.29 21.79 26.68
C LYS A 328 -8.81 22.19 25.31
N ARG A 329 -9.28 21.22 24.51
CA ARG A 329 -9.87 21.50 23.20
C ARG A 329 -11.28 22.08 23.32
N LEU A 330 -12.06 21.58 24.27
CA LEU A 330 -13.42 22.02 24.56
C LEU A 330 -13.40 23.44 25.14
N GLU A 331 -12.50 23.75 26.07
CA GLU A 331 -12.29 25.10 26.62
C GLU A 331 -11.96 26.11 25.51
N ARG A 332 -11.00 25.77 24.63
CA ARG A 332 -10.66 26.63 23.47
C ARG A 332 -11.85 26.85 22.54
N PHE A 333 -12.64 25.80 22.30
CA PHE A 333 -13.83 25.89 21.46
C PHE A 333 -14.92 26.76 22.10
N GLN A 334 -15.17 26.61 23.40
CA GLN A 334 -16.11 27.46 24.13
C GLN A 334 -15.67 28.92 24.12
N LYS A 335 -14.37 29.19 24.31
CA LYS A 335 -13.81 30.54 24.21
C LYS A 335 -14.07 31.13 22.83
N MET A 336 -13.75 30.40 21.76
CA MET A 336 -13.99 30.81 20.37
C MET A 336 -15.47 31.11 20.11
N VAL A 337 -16.37 30.23 20.57
CA VAL A 337 -17.83 30.39 20.38
C VAL A 337 -18.36 31.64 21.08
N LYS A 338 -17.84 31.98 22.27
CA LYS A 338 -18.29 33.14 23.03
C LYS A 338 -17.71 34.47 22.54
N THR A 339 -16.44 34.48 22.14
CA THR A 339 -15.69 35.72 21.89
C THR A 339 -15.63 36.12 20.43
N ASP A 340 -15.36 35.17 19.51
CA ASP A 340 -15.04 35.51 18.13
C ASP A 340 -16.12 35.06 17.13
N LEU A 341 -16.86 33.99 17.43
CA LEU A 341 -17.91 33.47 16.54
C LEU A 341 -19.06 34.46 16.25
N PRO A 342 -19.54 35.27 17.22
CA PRO A 342 -20.62 36.25 16.97
C PRO A 342 -20.21 37.37 15.99
N HIS A 343 -18.92 37.66 15.88
CA HIS A 343 -18.38 38.72 15.03
C HIS A 343 -17.90 38.24 13.66
N VAL A 344 -18.29 37.01 13.26
CA VAL A 344 -17.85 36.45 11.98
C VAL A 344 -18.60 37.08 10.81
N ILE A 345 -17.86 37.73 9.92
CA ILE A 345 -18.38 38.35 8.70
C ILE A 345 -17.63 37.76 7.49
N PRO A 346 -18.32 37.07 6.55
CA PRO A 346 -17.67 36.43 5.40
C PRO A 346 -16.86 37.38 4.52
N PHE A 347 -17.27 38.64 4.41
CA PHE A 347 -16.71 39.63 3.49
C PHE A 347 -15.51 40.40 4.06
N VAL A 348 -15.26 40.28 5.36
CA VAL A 348 -14.14 40.96 6.04
C VAL A 348 -13.03 39.94 6.27
N THR A 349 -11.88 40.13 5.62
CA THR A 349 -10.76 39.18 5.59
C THR A 349 -10.35 38.65 6.97
N ASN A 350 -10.27 39.54 7.96
CA ASN A 350 -9.82 39.21 9.32
C ASN A 350 -10.93 38.67 10.25
N GLN A 351 -12.19 38.79 9.84
CA GLN A 351 -13.35 38.32 10.60
C GLN A 351 -14.01 37.12 9.92
N THR A 352 -13.34 36.50 8.95
CA THR A 352 -13.88 35.27 8.35
C THR A 352 -13.85 34.12 9.35
N LEU A 353 -14.78 33.17 9.20
CA LEU A 353 -14.80 31.94 9.97
C LEU A 353 -13.48 31.15 9.82
N SER A 354 -12.83 31.26 8.65
CA SER A 354 -11.54 30.64 8.41
C SER A 354 -10.42 31.22 9.29
N ALA A 355 -10.37 32.55 9.42
CA ALA A 355 -9.43 33.26 10.28
C ALA A 355 -9.70 32.96 11.76
N CYS A 356 -10.97 32.96 12.16
CA CYS A 356 -11.39 32.57 13.52
C CYS A 356 -10.93 31.13 13.85
N LEU A 357 -11.18 30.16 12.97
CA LEU A 357 -10.70 28.79 13.17
C LEU A 357 -9.17 28.68 13.25
N ALA A 358 -8.45 29.48 12.46
CA ALA A 358 -6.99 29.50 12.47
C ALA A 358 -6.44 30.07 13.80
N LYS A 359 -7.03 31.14 14.33
CA LYS A 359 -6.65 31.79 15.60
C LYS A 359 -6.67 30.82 16.79
N TYR A 360 -7.59 29.86 16.82
CA TYR A 360 -7.68 28.85 17.90
C TYR A 360 -6.99 27.51 17.57
N HIS A 361 -6.25 27.45 16.46
CA HIS A 361 -5.54 26.25 15.97
C HIS A 361 -6.45 25.05 15.67
N PHE A 362 -7.55 25.26 14.95
CA PHE A 362 -8.52 24.22 14.56
C PHE A 362 -8.44 23.76 13.10
#